data_AF-A0A4R6VCX5-F1
#
_entry.id   AF-A0A4R6VCX5-F1
#
_cell.length_a   1.000
_cell.length_b   1.000
_cell.length_c   1.000
_cell.angle_alpha   90.00
_cell.angle_beta   90.00
_cell.angle_gamma   90.00
#
_symmetry.space_group_name_H-M   'P 1'
#
loop_
_entity.id
_entity.type
_entity.pdbx_description
1 polymer ?
#
loop_
_entity_poly.entity_id
_entity_poly.type
_entity_poly.pdbx_seq_one_letter_code
_entity_poly.pdbx_strand_id
1 'polypeptide(L)'
;MKDYKKLFSALCLSACLAACSGGGGGNNTPQNPPRGNQPPQQTPPQGQQPQQPQQPDKGQQPPQPQRPDSGPQLPQPPQQNPEAPPPAKPEIPPQNQPEPAPKQPDTPRETGYSVLKVNHTGSYTAKLPVTKNKVPVYDIVKGSKNSLGEDILEQEEITVAVPAKAENGNYELKSIDKNNESEAFFGYFREITPDSKNLFVNYIYGFERSLENKNVPENLTAKYYKENGFMYSLRRLNQQGGSLDNVVNTATVNIEFQNGKISKGHIYQSGGASDLFTIEKGATVNQLVLTPTEHLGSGNLQGDKAVLEGHFVDSAKDKKDYRYLVGSVKAENWYGVLAAEKQ
;
A
#
# COMPACT_ATOMS: atom_id res chain seq x y z
N MET A 1 5.35 -35.40 40.77
CA MET A 1 5.58 -34.90 42.14
C MET A 1 7.07 -34.90 42.41
N LYS A 2 7.66 -33.71 42.63
CA LYS A 2 8.84 -33.38 43.46
C LYS A 2 9.36 -31.99 43.06
N ASP A 3 8.83 -31.00 43.79
CA ASP A 3 9.47 -29.80 44.33
C ASP A 3 10.44 -28.96 43.50
N TYR A 4 9.92 -27.88 42.89
CA TYR A 4 10.70 -26.70 42.46
C TYR A 4 10.25 -25.41 43.16
N LYS A 5 9.61 -25.51 44.33
CA LYS A 5 9.31 -24.36 45.19
C LYS A 5 10.49 -24.10 46.12
N LYS A 6 11.53 -23.40 45.65
CA LYS A 6 12.52 -22.67 46.49
C LYS A 6 13.63 -21.97 45.68
N LEU A 7 13.28 -21.15 44.70
CA LEU A 7 14.21 -20.19 44.09
C LEU A 7 13.45 -18.92 43.67
N PHE A 8 12.89 -18.25 44.67
CA PHE A 8 12.35 -16.90 44.56
C PHE A 8 12.64 -16.21 45.89
N SER A 9 13.79 -15.54 45.99
CA SER A 9 14.11 -14.47 46.96
C SER A 9 15.61 -14.20 46.98
N ALA A 10 16.08 -13.37 46.06
CA ALA A 10 17.24 -12.49 46.24
C ALA A 10 17.34 -11.63 44.97
N LEU A 11 17.63 -10.32 45.14
CA LEU A 11 17.59 -9.22 44.14
C LEU A 11 16.20 -8.59 43.99
N CYS A 12 15.89 -7.36 44.38
CA CYS A 12 16.69 -6.20 44.79
C CYS A 12 15.85 -5.32 45.73
N LEU A 13 16.37 -5.02 46.92
CA LEU A 13 15.83 -3.99 47.82
C LEU A 13 17.03 -3.27 48.45
N SER A 14 17.43 -2.16 47.82
CA SER A 14 18.40 -1.17 48.35
C SER A 14 18.13 0.13 47.56
N ALA A 15 17.14 0.92 47.98
CA ALA A 15 17.27 2.01 48.95
C ALA A 15 18.15 3.17 48.44
N CYS A 16 17.46 4.26 48.08
CA CYS A 16 17.94 5.61 47.87
C CYS A 16 18.68 6.18 49.10
N LEU A 17 19.50 7.20 48.85
CA LEU A 17 20.08 8.27 49.71
C LEU A 17 21.58 8.41 49.35
N ALA A 18 22.24 9.57 49.26
CA ALA A 18 21.91 10.99 49.13
C ALA A 18 23.27 11.70 48.92
N ALA A 19 23.22 12.97 48.49
CA ALA A 19 24.09 14.06 48.94
C ALA A 19 25.41 14.36 48.19
N CYS A 20 25.35 15.54 47.55
CA CYS A 20 26.21 16.72 47.75
C CYS A 20 27.47 16.93 46.89
N SER A 21 27.43 18.04 46.15
CA SER A 21 28.41 19.17 46.18
C SER A 21 28.41 19.84 44.80
N GLY A 22 27.77 21.00 44.58
CA GLY A 22 28.26 22.35 44.95
C GLY A 22 28.85 23.01 43.67
N GLY A 23 28.61 24.26 43.27
CA GLY A 23 27.92 25.42 43.82
C GLY A 23 28.13 26.62 42.88
N GLY A 24 27.50 27.77 43.21
CA GLY A 24 27.75 29.10 42.65
C GLY A 24 26.71 29.55 41.61
N GLY A 25 25.89 30.60 41.78
CA GLY A 25 25.97 31.78 42.64
C GLY A 25 26.25 33.02 41.79
N GLY A 26 25.21 33.79 41.46
CA GLY A 26 25.37 35.05 40.72
C GLY A 26 24.04 35.76 40.44
N ASN A 27 23.64 36.62 41.38
CA ASN A 27 22.46 37.48 41.33
C ASN A 27 22.90 38.86 40.79
N ASN A 28 22.16 39.48 39.87
CA ASN A 28 21.92 40.94 39.85
C ASN A 28 20.88 41.37 38.81
N THR A 29 20.12 42.38 39.23
CA THR A 29 18.92 43.02 38.72
C THR A 29 19.07 43.77 37.37
N PRO A 30 17.95 44.15 36.72
CA PRO A 30 17.96 44.73 35.38
C PRO A 30 18.16 46.26 35.40
N GLN A 31 19.04 46.75 34.52
CA GLN A 31 19.13 48.16 34.14
C GLN A 31 19.20 48.31 32.61
N ASN A 32 18.26 49.08 32.07
CA ASN A 32 18.28 49.73 30.75
C ASN A 32 19.09 51.05 30.88
N PRO A 33 19.48 51.79 29.81
CA PRO A 33 19.73 51.50 28.39
C PRO A 33 21.15 52.02 27.94
N PRO A 34 21.53 52.19 26.63
CA PRO A 34 20.98 53.21 25.73
C PRO A 34 20.66 52.72 24.28
N ARG A 35 19.76 53.49 23.65
CA ARG A 35 19.39 53.49 22.22
C ARG A 35 20.59 53.59 21.28
N GLY A 36 20.52 52.85 20.16
CA GLY A 36 21.32 53.11 18.97
C GLY A 36 20.85 52.30 17.76
N ASN A 37 20.29 52.99 16.77
CA ASN A 37 20.16 52.64 15.36
C ASN A 37 19.25 51.46 14.95
N GLN A 38 17.94 51.73 14.90
CA GLN A 38 17.04 51.06 13.95
C GLN A 38 17.10 51.76 12.57
N PRO A 39 17.19 51.03 11.45
CA PRO A 39 16.95 51.58 10.11
C PRO A 39 15.45 51.86 9.90
N PRO A 40 15.09 52.84 9.04
CA PRO A 40 13.72 53.36 8.94
C PRO A 40 12.73 52.33 8.36
N GLN A 41 11.59 52.20 9.05
CA GLN A 41 10.36 51.61 8.52
C GLN A 41 9.88 52.42 7.32
N GLN A 42 9.72 51.75 6.18
CA GLN A 42 8.95 52.27 5.06
C GLN A 42 7.46 52.15 5.39
N THR A 43 6.77 53.29 5.44
CA THR A 43 5.32 53.39 5.42
C THR A 43 4.77 52.79 4.11
N PRO A 44 3.71 51.96 4.16
CA PRO A 44 3.02 51.50 2.97
C PRO A 44 2.23 52.67 2.34
N PRO A 45 2.21 52.79 1.00
CA PRO A 45 1.30 53.72 0.34
C PRO A 45 -0.15 53.35 0.62
N GLN A 46 -0.90 54.28 1.21
CA GLN A 46 -2.35 54.30 1.11
C GLN A 46 -2.76 54.57 -0.33
N GLY A 47 -3.76 53.81 -0.80
CA GLY A 47 -4.60 54.21 -1.93
C GLY A 47 -4.36 53.42 -3.21
N GLN A 48 -5.15 52.36 -3.39
CA GLN A 48 -6.04 52.23 -4.54
C GLN A 48 -7.07 51.13 -4.23
N GLN A 49 -8.35 51.50 -4.24
CA GLN A 49 -9.47 50.57 -4.17
C GLN A 49 -9.38 49.58 -5.35
N PRO A 50 -9.75 48.31 -5.16
CA PRO A 50 -10.04 47.43 -6.29
C PRO A 50 -11.21 48.02 -7.07
N GLN A 51 -10.99 48.34 -8.34
CA GLN A 51 -12.07 48.59 -9.28
C GLN A 51 -12.98 47.36 -9.29
N GLN A 52 -14.28 47.59 -9.06
CA GLN A 52 -15.34 46.62 -9.34
C GLN A 52 -15.19 46.12 -10.79
N PRO A 53 -15.44 44.82 -11.05
CA PRO A 53 -15.65 44.36 -12.42
C PRO A 53 -16.78 45.18 -13.05
N GLN A 54 -16.46 45.88 -14.13
CA GLN A 54 -17.47 46.47 -15.00
C GLN A 54 -18.45 45.38 -15.43
N GLN A 55 -19.74 45.65 -15.25
CA GLN A 55 -20.81 44.90 -15.90
C GLN A 55 -20.54 44.86 -17.42
N PRO A 56 -20.63 43.69 -18.07
CA PRO A 56 -20.78 43.65 -19.51
C PRO A 56 -22.09 44.33 -19.89
N ASP A 57 -22.00 45.18 -20.90
CA ASP A 57 -23.09 45.85 -21.59
C ASP A 57 -24.30 44.92 -21.83
N LYS A 58 -25.49 45.47 -21.60
CA LYS A 58 -26.73 44.95 -22.17
C LYS A 58 -26.68 45.16 -23.67
N GLY A 59 -26.13 44.18 -24.39
CA GLY A 59 -26.08 44.15 -25.85
C GLY A 59 -26.49 42.78 -26.38
N GLN A 60 -27.74 42.71 -26.85
CA GLN A 60 -28.29 41.75 -27.82
C GLN A 60 -28.35 40.26 -27.42
N GLN A 61 -29.59 39.80 -27.18
CA GLN A 61 -29.97 38.39 -27.25
C GLN A 61 -29.50 37.77 -28.58
N PRO A 62 -28.92 36.56 -28.59
CA PRO A 62 -28.87 35.77 -29.80
C PRO A 62 -30.32 35.40 -30.20
N PRO A 63 -30.71 35.56 -31.48
CA PRO A 63 -32.03 35.15 -31.93
C PRO A 63 -32.20 33.64 -31.73
N GLN A 64 -33.32 33.26 -31.11
CA GLN A 64 -33.82 31.89 -31.13
C GLN A 64 -33.92 31.40 -32.58
N PRO A 65 -33.45 30.19 -32.91
CA PRO A 65 -33.86 29.53 -34.14
C PRO A 65 -35.37 29.28 -34.09
N GLN A 66 -36.11 30.03 -34.90
CA GLN A 66 -37.51 29.73 -35.22
C GLN A 66 -37.58 28.35 -35.87
N ARG A 67 -38.46 27.47 -35.37
CA ARG A 67 -39.02 26.38 -36.16
C ARG A 67 -39.80 26.97 -37.35
N PRO A 68 -39.62 26.46 -38.56
CA PRO A 68 -40.64 26.55 -39.59
C PRO A 68 -41.43 25.23 -39.62
N ASP A 69 -42.66 25.27 -39.09
CA ASP A 69 -43.73 24.35 -39.45
C ASP A 69 -44.53 25.02 -40.57
N SER A 70 -44.38 24.54 -41.82
CA SER A 70 -45.40 24.44 -42.88
C SER A 70 -44.74 24.10 -44.23
N GLY A 71 -45.05 22.92 -44.75
CA GLY A 71 -44.52 22.41 -46.03
C GLY A 71 -45.17 23.03 -47.27
N PRO A 72 -44.74 22.57 -48.46
CA PRO A 72 -45.70 21.95 -49.38
C PRO A 72 -45.33 20.51 -49.77
N GLN A 73 -46.39 19.70 -49.95
CA GLN A 73 -46.40 18.32 -50.42
C GLN A 73 -45.72 18.15 -51.80
N LEU A 74 -45.02 17.03 -51.97
CA LEU A 74 -44.62 16.47 -53.27
C LEU A 74 -45.26 15.08 -53.46
N PRO A 75 -45.44 14.63 -54.73
CA PRO A 75 -46.56 13.78 -55.14
C PRO A 75 -46.35 12.28 -54.89
N GLN A 76 -47.45 11.57 -54.68
CA GLN A 76 -47.55 10.11 -54.71
C GLN A 76 -47.24 9.54 -56.10
N PRO A 77 -46.54 8.39 -56.21
CA PRO A 77 -46.61 7.51 -57.37
C PRO A 77 -47.82 6.56 -57.30
N PRO A 78 -48.26 5.97 -58.42
CA PRO A 78 -49.58 5.36 -58.57
C PRO A 78 -49.71 3.98 -57.94
N GLN A 79 -50.94 3.67 -57.50
CA GLN A 79 -51.42 2.32 -57.22
C GLN A 79 -51.43 1.46 -58.50
N GLN A 80 -50.85 0.26 -58.41
CA GLN A 80 -51.31 -0.92 -59.14
C GLN A 80 -51.54 -2.06 -58.14
N ASN A 81 -52.63 -2.78 -58.36
CA ASN A 81 -53.10 -3.97 -57.65
C ASN A 81 -53.45 -5.00 -58.77
N PRO A 82 -53.66 -6.30 -58.54
CA PRO A 82 -52.98 -7.26 -57.66
C PRO A 82 -52.33 -8.41 -58.48
N GLU A 83 -51.18 -8.94 -58.06
CA GLU A 83 -50.62 -10.19 -58.62
C GLU A 83 -50.64 -11.33 -57.58
N ALA A 84 -50.87 -12.53 -58.09
CA ALA A 84 -51.28 -13.77 -57.41
C ALA A 84 -50.35 -14.27 -56.28
N PRO A 85 -50.84 -15.11 -55.35
CA PRO A 85 -50.06 -15.58 -54.21
C PRO A 85 -48.95 -16.56 -54.61
N PRO A 86 -47.73 -16.44 -54.06
CA PRO A 86 -46.69 -17.45 -54.22
C PRO A 86 -46.99 -18.70 -53.36
N PRO A 87 -46.53 -19.89 -53.78
CA PRO A 87 -46.90 -21.17 -53.19
C PRO A 87 -46.32 -21.38 -51.79
N ALA A 88 -47.04 -22.22 -51.02
CA ALA A 88 -46.72 -22.63 -49.66
C ALA A 88 -45.27 -23.13 -49.51
N LYS A 89 -44.58 -22.60 -48.50
CA LYS A 89 -43.27 -23.08 -48.05
C LYS A 89 -43.48 -24.37 -47.24
N PRO A 90 -42.66 -25.42 -47.41
CA PRO A 90 -42.83 -26.68 -46.69
C PRO A 90 -42.74 -26.51 -45.16
N GLU A 91 -43.66 -27.15 -44.43
CA GLU A 91 -43.57 -27.36 -42.98
C GLU A 91 -42.31 -28.16 -42.65
N ILE A 92 -41.42 -27.56 -41.85
CA ILE A 92 -40.33 -28.26 -41.18
C ILE A 92 -40.92 -28.84 -39.88
N PRO A 93 -40.71 -30.13 -39.58
CA PRO A 93 -41.23 -30.76 -38.36
C PRO A 93 -40.65 -30.08 -37.09
N PRO A 94 -41.35 -30.14 -35.95
CA PRO A 94 -40.94 -29.44 -34.73
C PRO A 94 -39.59 -30.00 -34.25
N GLN A 95 -38.54 -29.21 -34.40
CA GLN A 95 -37.27 -29.47 -33.74
C GLN A 95 -37.44 -29.27 -32.24
N ASN A 96 -37.09 -30.33 -31.51
CA ASN A 96 -37.02 -30.40 -30.05
C ASN A 96 -36.52 -29.09 -29.43
N GLN A 97 -37.25 -28.61 -28.43
CA GLN A 97 -36.77 -27.55 -27.54
C GLN A 97 -35.37 -27.93 -27.03
N PRO A 98 -34.39 -27.00 -27.07
CA PRO A 98 -33.13 -27.22 -26.38
C PRO A 98 -33.42 -27.46 -24.91
N GLU A 99 -32.96 -28.60 -24.41
CA GLU A 99 -32.86 -28.90 -22.99
C GLU A 99 -32.20 -27.70 -22.28
N PRO A 100 -32.70 -27.24 -21.11
CA PRO A 100 -32.07 -26.15 -20.40
C PRO A 100 -30.60 -26.49 -20.18
N ALA A 101 -29.73 -25.57 -20.58
CA ALA A 101 -28.29 -25.76 -20.52
C ALA A 101 -27.90 -26.35 -19.15
N PRO A 102 -27.02 -27.36 -19.11
CA PRO A 102 -26.55 -27.92 -17.85
C PRO A 102 -26.07 -26.76 -17.00
N LYS A 103 -26.62 -26.65 -15.77
CA LYS A 103 -26.14 -25.66 -14.79
C LYS A 103 -24.62 -25.76 -14.80
N GLN A 104 -23.96 -24.65 -15.18
CA GLN A 104 -22.51 -24.58 -15.04
C GLN A 104 -22.17 -25.08 -13.64
N PRO A 105 -21.23 -26.03 -13.50
CA PRO A 105 -20.76 -26.40 -12.19
C PRO A 105 -20.36 -25.09 -11.50
N ASP A 106 -20.91 -24.85 -10.30
CA ASP A 106 -20.63 -23.65 -9.53
C ASP A 106 -19.13 -23.39 -9.59
N THR A 107 -18.74 -22.37 -10.36
CA THR A 107 -17.36 -21.91 -10.40
C THR A 107 -16.96 -21.74 -8.94
N PRO A 108 -15.87 -22.37 -8.45
CA PRO A 108 -15.48 -22.23 -7.05
C PRO A 108 -15.47 -20.74 -6.75
N ARG A 109 -16.33 -20.30 -5.82
CA ARG A 109 -16.41 -18.88 -5.42
C ARG A 109 -14.98 -18.44 -5.17
N GLU A 110 -14.46 -17.55 -6.02
CA GLU A 110 -13.14 -16.97 -5.80
C GLU A 110 -13.12 -16.47 -4.36
N THR A 111 -12.27 -17.07 -3.55
CA THR A 111 -12.14 -16.73 -2.14
C THR A 111 -11.92 -15.22 -2.05
N GLY A 112 -12.77 -14.52 -1.28
CA GLY A 112 -12.93 -13.06 -1.31
C GLY A 112 -11.73 -12.23 -0.82
N TYR A 113 -10.54 -12.81 -0.73
CA TYR A 113 -9.32 -12.17 -0.28
C TYR A 113 -8.27 -12.18 -1.39
N SER A 114 -7.63 -11.04 -1.62
CA SER A 114 -6.47 -10.89 -2.49
C SER A 114 -5.21 -10.95 -1.64
N VAL A 115 -4.29 -11.85 -1.97
CA VAL A 115 -3.02 -12.02 -1.24
C VAL A 115 -1.88 -12.23 -2.22
N LEU A 116 -0.86 -11.38 -2.12
CA LEU A 116 0.36 -11.46 -2.91
C LEU A 116 1.56 -11.61 -1.99
N LYS A 117 2.48 -12.49 -2.42
CA LYS A 117 3.77 -12.74 -1.79
C LYS A 117 4.88 -12.32 -2.73
N VAL A 118 5.95 -11.72 -2.22
CA VAL A 118 7.15 -11.42 -2.99
C VAL A 118 8.39 -11.90 -2.26
N ASN A 119 9.34 -12.44 -3.01
CA ASN A 119 10.66 -12.80 -2.53
C ASN A 119 11.72 -12.59 -3.64
N HIS A 120 12.97 -12.96 -3.36
CA HIS A 120 14.08 -12.85 -4.31
C HIS A 120 13.85 -13.60 -5.63
N THR A 121 13.04 -14.67 -5.64
CA THR A 121 12.72 -15.42 -6.86
C THR A 121 11.63 -14.75 -7.68
N GLY A 122 10.62 -14.11 -7.06
CA GLY A 122 9.52 -13.49 -7.80
C GLY A 122 8.32 -13.14 -6.93
N SER A 123 7.20 -12.87 -7.61
CA SER A 123 5.90 -12.55 -6.99
C SER A 123 4.90 -13.69 -7.23
N TYR A 124 4.11 -14.02 -6.21
CA TYR A 124 3.24 -15.20 -6.19
C TYR A 124 1.90 -14.88 -5.52
N THR A 125 0.80 -15.26 -6.15
CA THR A 125 -0.53 -15.21 -5.52
C THR A 125 -0.73 -16.43 -4.63
N ALA A 126 -1.30 -16.24 -3.44
CA ALA A 126 -1.64 -17.36 -2.57
C ALA A 126 -2.75 -18.23 -3.21
N LYS A 127 -2.58 -19.56 -3.20
CA LYS A 127 -3.52 -20.53 -3.79
C LYS A 127 -4.63 -21.00 -2.84
N LEU A 128 -4.55 -20.63 -1.57
CA LEU A 128 -5.42 -21.10 -0.48
C LEU A 128 -6.20 -19.92 0.12
N PRO A 129 -7.32 -20.16 0.85
CA PRO A 129 -8.07 -19.09 1.49
C PRO A 129 -7.27 -18.46 2.63
N VAL A 130 -6.52 -17.41 2.32
CA VAL A 130 -5.84 -16.57 3.30
C VAL A 130 -6.78 -15.44 3.71
N THR A 131 -6.94 -15.23 5.01
CA THR A 131 -7.69 -14.07 5.57
C THR A 131 -6.89 -13.48 6.72
N LYS A 132 -7.28 -12.31 7.24
CA LYS A 132 -6.61 -11.74 8.43
C LYS A 132 -6.60 -12.70 9.63
N ASN A 133 -7.57 -13.61 9.74
CA ASN A 133 -7.66 -14.58 10.84
C ASN A 133 -6.93 -15.90 10.54
N LYS A 134 -6.50 -16.11 9.29
CA LYS A 134 -5.92 -17.36 8.82
C LYS A 134 -4.83 -17.07 7.78
N VAL A 135 -3.64 -16.75 8.25
CA VAL A 135 -2.46 -16.58 7.41
C VAL A 135 -1.51 -17.76 7.63
N PRO A 136 -1.23 -18.58 6.58
CA PRO A 136 -0.24 -19.65 6.67
C PRO A 136 1.16 -19.03 6.74
N VAL A 137 1.93 -19.48 7.72
CA VAL A 137 3.34 -19.12 7.95
C VAL A 137 4.10 -20.37 8.40
N TYR A 138 5.42 -20.28 8.56
CA TYR A 138 6.23 -21.39 9.01
C TYR A 138 6.80 -21.13 10.40
N ASP A 139 6.64 -22.10 11.30
CA ASP A 139 7.54 -22.21 12.45
C ASP A 139 8.78 -22.99 12.02
N ILE A 140 9.95 -22.47 12.38
CA ILE A 140 11.24 -22.96 11.93
C ILE A 140 12.10 -23.17 13.16
N VAL A 141 12.57 -24.40 13.31
CA VAL A 141 13.40 -24.83 14.42
C VAL A 141 14.70 -25.45 13.90
N LYS A 142 15.70 -25.51 14.77
CA LYS A 142 16.88 -26.32 14.51
C LYS A 142 16.51 -27.78 14.70
N GLY A 143 16.62 -28.55 13.63
CA GLY A 143 16.36 -29.99 13.61
C GLY A 143 17.61 -30.82 13.87
N SER A 144 17.64 -31.99 13.25
CA SER A 144 18.75 -32.96 13.36
C SER A 144 20.04 -32.46 12.68
N LYS A 145 21.18 -33.09 13.00
CA LYS A 145 22.44 -32.87 12.29
C LYS A 145 22.56 -33.80 11.08
N ASN A 146 23.10 -33.32 9.96
CA ASN A 146 23.40 -34.17 8.79
C ASN A 146 24.64 -35.07 9.04
N SER A 147 25.00 -35.89 8.04
CA SER A 147 26.19 -36.78 8.09
C SER A 147 27.53 -36.05 8.23
N LEU A 148 27.54 -34.72 8.03
CA LEU A 148 28.70 -33.84 8.21
C LEU A 148 28.66 -33.10 9.58
N GLY A 149 27.65 -33.36 10.41
CA GLY A 149 27.48 -32.70 11.72
C GLY A 149 26.88 -31.29 11.67
N GLU A 150 26.45 -30.83 10.48
CA GLU A 150 25.83 -29.52 10.27
C GLU A 150 24.36 -29.57 10.74
N ASP A 151 23.89 -28.51 11.40
CA ASP A 151 22.48 -28.37 11.80
C ASP A 151 21.60 -28.28 10.53
N ILE A 152 20.54 -29.09 10.45
CA ILE A 152 19.50 -28.99 9.42
C ILE A 152 18.33 -28.19 10.01
N LEU A 153 17.78 -27.27 9.22
CA LEU A 153 16.56 -26.56 9.60
C LEU A 153 15.33 -27.41 9.26
N GLU A 154 14.36 -27.42 10.17
CA GLU A 154 13.06 -28.05 9.98
C GLU A 154 11.98 -26.96 10.03
N GLN A 155 10.98 -27.03 9.15
CA GLN A 155 9.84 -26.11 9.13
C GLN A 155 8.52 -26.85 9.21
N GLU A 156 7.59 -26.31 9.98
CA GLU A 156 6.19 -26.73 10.07
C GLU A 156 5.29 -25.59 9.63
N GLU A 157 4.33 -25.87 8.74
CA GLU A 157 3.32 -24.88 8.36
C GLU A 157 2.30 -24.73 9.48
N ILE A 158 2.14 -23.51 9.97
CA ILE A 158 1.14 -23.14 10.97
C ILE A 158 0.25 -22.02 10.43
N THR A 159 -0.91 -21.81 11.06
CA THR A 159 -1.81 -20.70 10.72
C THR A 159 -1.92 -19.73 11.87
N VAL A 160 -1.78 -18.43 11.59
CA VAL A 160 -1.86 -17.36 12.59
C VAL A 160 -2.92 -16.32 12.21
N ALA A 161 -3.43 -15.59 13.21
CA ALA A 161 -4.28 -14.42 13.02
C ALA A 161 -3.45 -13.12 13.13
N VAL A 162 -3.81 -12.09 12.37
CA VAL A 162 -3.15 -10.79 12.37
C VAL A 162 -3.71 -9.92 13.51
N PRO A 163 -2.87 -9.20 14.28
CA PRO A 163 -1.41 -9.19 14.23
C PRO A 163 -0.77 -10.42 14.88
N ALA A 164 0.37 -10.86 14.35
CA ALA A 164 1.14 -11.97 14.90
C ALA A 164 2.64 -11.74 14.75
N LYS A 165 3.43 -12.17 15.75
CA LYS A 165 4.89 -12.12 15.70
C LYS A 165 5.48 -13.33 16.41
N ALA A 166 6.43 -13.99 15.76
CA ALA A 166 7.17 -15.08 16.37
C ALA A 166 8.32 -14.52 17.22
N GLU A 167 8.56 -15.10 18.40
CA GLU A 167 9.69 -14.69 19.27
C GLU A 167 11.05 -14.94 18.60
N ASN A 168 11.16 -16.02 17.83
CA ASN A 168 12.34 -16.37 17.04
C ASN A 168 12.49 -15.54 15.75
N GLY A 169 11.54 -14.64 15.45
CA GLY A 169 11.59 -13.76 14.28
C GLY A 169 11.28 -14.45 12.95
N ASN A 170 10.69 -15.66 12.97
CA ASN A 170 10.29 -16.38 11.76
C ASN A 170 9.19 -15.68 10.97
N TYR A 171 8.31 -14.94 11.64
CA TYR A 171 7.29 -14.13 11.00
C TYR A 171 6.93 -12.90 11.83
N GLU A 172 6.45 -11.87 11.14
CA GLU A 172 5.79 -10.71 11.72
C GLU A 172 4.72 -10.22 10.75
N LEU A 173 3.46 -10.24 11.18
CA LEU A 173 2.28 -9.79 10.45
C LEU A 173 1.61 -8.65 11.23
N LYS A 174 1.30 -7.56 10.53
CA LYS A 174 0.72 -6.36 11.10
C LYS A 174 -0.58 -6.01 10.40
N SER A 175 -1.54 -5.49 11.18
CA SER A 175 -2.67 -4.78 10.59
C SER A 175 -2.18 -3.48 9.95
N ILE A 176 -2.86 -3.06 8.87
CA ILE A 176 -2.57 -1.76 8.26
C ILE A 176 -3.06 -0.60 9.10
N ASP A 177 -4.14 -0.76 9.86
CA ASP A 177 -4.66 0.26 10.76
C ASP A 177 -4.10 0.10 12.17
N LYS A 178 -4.07 1.19 12.92
CA LYS A 178 -3.56 1.20 14.30
C LYS A 178 -4.45 0.48 15.32
N ASN A 179 -5.73 0.28 15.00
CA ASN A 179 -6.70 -0.35 15.91
C ASN A 179 -6.78 -1.87 15.71
N ASN A 180 -6.08 -2.41 14.70
CA ASN A 180 -6.15 -3.81 14.27
C ASN A 180 -7.54 -4.26 13.82
N GLU A 181 -8.36 -3.33 13.31
CA GLU A 181 -9.72 -3.62 12.85
C GLU A 181 -9.80 -3.90 11.34
N SER A 182 -8.81 -3.44 10.58
CA SER A 182 -8.80 -3.56 9.12
C SER A 182 -8.81 -5.02 8.65
N GLU A 183 -9.41 -5.24 7.48
CA GLU A 183 -9.27 -6.49 6.73
C GLU A 183 -7.98 -6.56 5.91
N ALA A 184 -7.23 -5.45 5.84
CA ALA A 184 -5.95 -5.38 5.16
C ALA A 184 -4.77 -5.56 6.14
N PHE A 185 -3.78 -6.34 5.72
CA PHE A 185 -2.59 -6.64 6.51
C PHE A 185 -1.34 -6.70 5.63
N PHE A 186 -0.18 -6.64 6.27
CA PHE A 186 1.12 -6.77 5.62
C PHE A 186 2.14 -7.35 6.59
N GLY A 187 3.23 -7.90 6.08
CA GLY A 187 4.28 -8.43 6.93
C GLY A 187 5.26 -9.31 6.17
N TYR A 188 5.89 -10.21 6.92
CA TYR A 188 6.80 -11.20 6.36
C TYR A 188 6.70 -12.54 7.10
N PHE A 189 7.16 -13.58 6.44
CA PHE A 189 7.50 -14.85 7.05
C PHE A 189 8.72 -15.45 6.35
N ARG A 190 9.43 -16.34 7.03
CA ARG A 190 10.62 -17.02 6.51
C ARG A 190 10.24 -18.39 5.96
N GLU A 191 10.98 -18.82 4.95
CA GLU A 191 10.96 -20.19 4.44
C GLU A 191 12.40 -20.70 4.39
N ILE A 192 12.55 -22.01 4.58
CA ILE A 192 13.83 -22.68 4.40
C ILE A 192 14.09 -22.88 2.91
N THR A 193 15.34 -22.69 2.49
CA THR A 193 15.78 -23.03 1.13
C THR A 193 15.66 -24.54 0.86
N PRO A 194 15.55 -24.98 -0.42
CA PRO A 194 15.39 -26.40 -0.74
C PRO A 194 16.52 -27.32 -0.25
N ASP A 195 17.71 -26.78 0.03
CA ASP A 195 18.85 -27.50 0.61
C ASP A 195 18.79 -27.64 2.14
N SER A 196 17.74 -27.12 2.77
CA SER A 196 17.50 -27.11 4.22
C SER A 196 18.55 -26.37 5.07
N LYS A 197 19.38 -25.51 4.45
CA LYS A 197 20.52 -24.85 5.12
C LYS A 197 20.32 -23.37 5.40
N ASN A 198 19.56 -22.68 4.55
CA ASN A 198 19.40 -21.24 4.61
C ASN A 198 17.93 -20.84 4.73
N LEU A 199 17.71 -19.56 5.02
CA LEU A 199 16.39 -18.97 5.09
C LEU A 199 16.28 -17.88 4.04
N PHE A 200 15.11 -17.72 3.46
CA PHE A 200 14.78 -16.52 2.71
C PHE A 200 13.48 -15.92 3.23
N VAL A 201 13.33 -14.61 3.06
CA VAL A 201 12.15 -13.87 3.50
C VAL A 201 11.15 -13.79 2.37
N ASN A 202 9.90 -14.13 2.68
CA ASN A 202 8.72 -13.79 1.90
C ASN A 202 8.04 -12.58 2.54
N TYR A 203 7.85 -11.52 1.77
CA TYR A 203 6.95 -10.44 2.15
C TYR A 203 5.55 -10.74 1.65
N ILE A 204 4.55 -10.36 2.43
CA ILE A 204 3.15 -10.64 2.15
C ILE A 204 2.31 -9.42 2.46
N TYR A 205 1.30 -9.17 1.63
CA TYR A 205 0.14 -8.37 2.01
C TYR A 205 -1.13 -9.09 1.59
N GLY A 206 -2.23 -8.74 2.26
CA GLY A 206 -3.54 -9.23 1.90
C GLY A 206 -4.65 -8.27 2.29
N PHE A 207 -5.78 -8.36 1.60
CA PHE A 207 -6.99 -7.60 1.90
C PHE A 207 -8.22 -8.31 1.33
N GLU A 208 -9.40 -8.00 1.88
CA GLU A 208 -10.66 -8.45 1.29
C GLU A 208 -10.88 -7.75 -0.06
N ARG A 209 -10.98 -8.52 -1.14
CA ARG A 209 -11.08 -8.03 -2.53
C ARG A 209 -12.28 -7.12 -2.75
N SER A 210 -13.34 -7.30 -1.96
CA SER A 210 -14.54 -6.44 -2.00
C SER A 210 -14.27 -4.99 -1.56
N LEU A 211 -13.15 -4.75 -0.87
CA LEU A 211 -12.72 -3.44 -0.39
C LEU A 211 -11.74 -2.74 -1.36
N GLU A 212 -11.33 -3.41 -2.43
CA GLU A 212 -10.38 -2.83 -3.40
C GLU A 212 -11.07 -1.81 -4.31
N ASN A 213 -10.46 -0.62 -4.41
CA ASN A 213 -10.87 0.38 -5.36
C ASN A 213 -10.18 0.19 -6.71
N LYS A 214 -10.93 -0.30 -7.69
CA LYS A 214 -10.46 -0.42 -9.07
C LYS A 214 -10.49 0.89 -9.87
N ASN A 215 -11.20 1.91 -9.38
CA ASN A 215 -11.43 3.18 -10.06
C ASN A 215 -10.96 4.35 -9.19
N VAL A 216 -9.65 4.40 -8.93
CA VAL A 216 -9.06 5.50 -8.15
C VAL A 216 -9.04 6.77 -9.02
N PRO A 217 -9.49 7.92 -8.50
CA PRO A 217 -9.52 9.15 -9.28
C PRO A 217 -8.11 9.60 -9.71
N GLU A 218 -7.93 9.93 -10.99
CA GLU A 218 -6.66 10.46 -11.52
C GLU A 218 -6.26 11.80 -10.89
N ASN A 219 -7.18 12.50 -10.23
CA ASN A 219 -6.92 13.76 -9.53
C ASN A 219 -6.81 13.60 -7.99
N LEU A 220 -6.51 12.39 -7.50
CA LEU A 220 -6.38 12.07 -6.08
C LEU A 220 -5.54 13.13 -5.33
N THR A 221 -6.07 13.61 -4.21
CA THR A 221 -5.34 14.46 -3.25
C THR A 221 -5.50 13.84 -1.87
N ALA A 222 -4.41 13.34 -1.30
CA ALA A 222 -4.40 12.59 -0.04
C ALA A 222 -2.98 12.45 0.51
N LYS A 223 -2.86 12.33 1.82
CA LYS A 223 -1.60 11.99 2.49
C LYS A 223 -1.69 10.59 3.06
N TYR A 224 -0.74 9.74 2.73
CA TYR A 224 -0.58 8.39 3.27
C TYR A 224 0.67 8.32 4.12
N TYR A 225 0.53 7.81 5.33
CA TYR A 225 1.61 7.69 6.29
C TYR A 225 1.48 6.39 7.08
N LYS A 226 2.61 5.74 7.34
CA LYS A 226 2.68 4.65 8.32
C LYS A 226 4.10 4.44 8.81
N GLU A 227 4.26 4.53 10.13
CA GLU A 227 5.49 4.14 10.79
C GLU A 227 5.72 2.63 10.63
N ASN A 228 6.95 2.24 10.26
CA ASN A 228 7.27 0.85 9.91
C ASN A 228 6.33 0.26 8.84
N GLY A 229 5.80 1.11 7.95
CA GLY A 229 4.90 0.74 6.86
C GLY A 229 5.60 0.07 5.68
N PHE A 230 6.93 0.15 5.60
CA PHE A 230 7.72 -0.54 4.58
C PHE A 230 8.61 -1.60 5.22
N MET A 231 8.49 -2.85 4.78
CA MET A 231 9.38 -3.93 5.17
C MET A 231 10.12 -4.46 3.94
N TYR A 232 11.44 -4.59 4.01
CA TYR A 232 12.25 -4.92 2.83
C TYR A 232 13.56 -5.63 3.14
N SER A 233 14.03 -6.38 2.15
CA SER A 233 15.32 -7.07 2.14
C SER A 233 16.20 -6.48 1.05
N LEU A 234 17.50 -6.43 1.32
CA LEU A 234 18.53 -6.15 0.31
C LEU A 234 19.20 -7.46 -0.04
N ARG A 235 19.31 -7.76 -1.34
CA ARG A 235 20.01 -8.92 -1.86
C ARG A 235 21.51 -8.71 -1.70
N ARG A 236 22.14 -9.45 -0.79
CA ARG A 236 23.58 -9.33 -0.56
C ARG A 236 24.35 -10.26 -1.49
N LEU A 237 24.79 -9.74 -2.63
CA LEU A 237 25.45 -10.53 -3.69
C LEU A 237 26.84 -11.12 -3.31
N ASN A 238 27.41 -10.76 -2.15
CA ASN A 238 28.86 -10.90 -1.91
C ASN A 238 29.23 -11.82 -0.73
N GLN A 239 28.27 -12.44 -0.02
CA GLN A 239 28.60 -13.27 1.14
C GLN A 239 28.63 -14.76 0.74
N GLN A 240 29.83 -15.24 0.40
CA GLN A 240 30.13 -16.67 0.35
C GLN A 240 29.75 -17.31 1.69
N GLY A 241 28.63 -18.06 1.71
CA GLY A 241 28.17 -18.82 2.87
C GLY A 241 27.21 -18.10 3.83
N GLY A 242 26.69 -16.91 3.48
CA GLY A 242 25.72 -16.18 4.31
C GLY A 242 24.34 -16.10 3.66
N SER A 243 23.30 -16.49 4.40
CA SER A 243 21.87 -16.45 4.04
C SER A 243 21.49 -15.16 3.30
N LEU A 244 21.36 -15.24 1.97
CA LEU A 244 21.39 -14.10 1.04
C LEU A 244 20.24 -13.10 1.22
N ASP A 245 19.15 -13.54 1.86
CA ASP A 245 17.84 -12.86 1.81
C ASP A 245 17.07 -12.97 3.14
N ASN A 246 17.80 -13.09 4.25
CA ASN A 246 17.21 -13.29 5.57
C ASN A 246 17.15 -12.01 6.44
N VAL A 247 17.68 -10.88 6.01
CA VAL A 247 17.64 -9.66 6.84
C VAL A 247 16.40 -8.85 6.49
N VAL A 248 15.50 -8.72 7.47
CA VAL A 248 14.32 -7.85 7.35
C VAL A 248 14.65 -6.48 7.89
N ASN A 249 14.47 -5.45 7.07
CA ASN A 249 14.54 -4.06 7.47
C ASN A 249 13.14 -3.46 7.50
N THR A 250 12.94 -2.44 8.34
CA THR A 250 11.69 -1.69 8.43
C THR A 250 11.94 -0.19 8.29
N ALA A 251 11.02 0.51 7.64
CA ALA A 251 11.09 1.95 7.41
C ALA A 251 9.70 2.60 7.42
N THR A 252 9.67 3.92 7.62
CA THR A 252 8.45 4.72 7.65
C THR A 252 8.12 5.21 6.25
N VAL A 253 6.84 5.13 5.89
CA VAL A 253 6.31 5.58 4.59
C VAL A 253 5.63 6.93 4.76
N ASN A 254 5.90 7.87 3.86
CA ASN A 254 5.19 9.13 3.74
C ASN A 254 5.01 9.53 2.27
N ILE A 255 3.75 9.57 1.81
CA ILE A 255 3.38 9.90 0.44
C ILE A 255 2.28 10.96 0.47
N GLU A 256 2.48 12.07 -0.24
CA GLU A 256 1.51 13.14 -0.41
C GLU A 256 1.15 13.23 -1.89
N PHE A 257 -0.11 12.93 -2.20
CA PHE A 257 -0.70 13.13 -3.51
C PHE A 257 -1.34 14.52 -3.57
N GLN A 258 -1.09 15.24 -4.66
CA GLN A 258 -1.73 16.50 -4.99
C GLN A 258 -2.15 16.49 -6.46
N ASN A 259 -3.46 16.52 -6.71
CA ASN A 259 -4.06 16.45 -8.04
C ASN A 259 -3.48 15.30 -8.90
N GLY A 260 -3.39 14.11 -8.31
CA GLY A 260 -2.93 12.90 -9.00
C GLY A 260 -1.42 12.75 -9.15
N LYS A 261 -0.63 13.73 -8.69
CA LYS A 261 0.84 13.68 -8.68
C LYS A 261 1.34 13.43 -7.27
N ILE A 262 2.49 12.80 -7.12
CA ILE A 262 3.17 12.71 -5.82
C ILE A 262 3.99 14.00 -5.64
N SER A 263 3.54 14.88 -4.74
CA SER A 263 4.25 16.12 -4.40
C SER A 263 5.36 15.87 -3.38
N LYS A 264 5.23 14.82 -2.56
CA LYS A 264 6.23 14.35 -1.61
C LYS A 264 6.13 12.84 -1.48
N GLY A 265 7.23 12.12 -1.67
CA GLY A 265 7.22 10.65 -1.62
C GLY A 265 8.53 10.12 -1.10
N HIS A 266 8.54 9.66 0.15
CA HIS A 266 9.76 9.21 0.83
C HIS A 266 9.47 7.99 1.69
N ILE A 267 10.45 7.09 1.71
CA ILE A 267 10.57 6.02 2.70
C ILE A 267 11.86 6.31 3.46
N TYR A 268 11.77 6.53 4.77
CA TYR A 268 12.91 6.92 5.59
C TYR A 268 13.07 6.01 6.80
N GLN A 269 14.28 5.98 7.35
CA GLN A 269 14.59 5.16 8.52
C GLN A 269 13.65 5.51 9.68
N SER A 270 13.02 4.50 10.29
CA SER A 270 12.13 4.73 11.44
C SER A 270 12.90 5.40 12.58
N GLY A 271 12.42 6.55 13.06
CA GLY A 271 13.10 7.37 14.07
C GLY A 271 14.28 8.21 13.57
N GLY A 272 14.57 8.19 12.27
CA GLY A 272 15.62 8.99 11.62
C GLY A 272 15.08 9.92 10.53
N ALA A 273 15.96 10.78 10.01
CA ALA A 273 15.65 11.72 8.93
C ALA A 273 16.20 11.28 7.55
N SER A 274 16.93 10.17 7.49
CA SER A 274 17.56 9.71 6.26
C SER A 274 16.53 9.02 5.36
N ASP A 275 16.27 9.63 4.21
CA ASP A 275 15.47 9.03 3.15
C ASP A 275 16.22 7.83 2.59
N LEU A 276 15.61 6.65 2.65
CA LEU A 276 16.15 5.40 2.12
C LEU A 276 15.68 5.16 0.67
N PHE A 277 14.45 5.60 0.36
CA PHE A 277 13.89 5.58 -0.99
C PHE A 277 13.12 6.87 -1.25
N THR A 278 13.17 7.36 -2.50
CA THR A 278 12.19 8.31 -3.01
C THR A 278 11.08 7.57 -3.75
N ILE A 279 9.88 8.17 -3.76
CA ILE A 279 8.69 7.64 -4.42
C ILE A 279 8.19 8.68 -5.42
N GLU A 280 8.04 8.26 -6.68
CA GLU A 280 7.48 9.06 -7.76
C GLU A 280 6.23 8.39 -8.33
N LYS A 281 5.35 9.17 -8.99
CA LYS A 281 4.21 8.60 -9.73
C LYS A 281 4.74 7.85 -10.96
N GLY A 282 4.26 6.63 -11.15
CA GLY A 282 4.43 5.88 -12.40
C GLY A 282 3.46 6.33 -13.49
N ALA A 283 3.06 5.40 -14.36
CA ALA A 283 2.16 5.73 -15.46
C ALA A 283 0.74 6.09 -14.98
N THR A 284 0.30 5.49 -13.86
CA THR A 284 -1.03 5.70 -13.25
C THR A 284 -0.89 6.10 -11.79
N VAL A 285 -2.00 6.54 -11.16
CA VAL A 285 -2.02 6.83 -9.71
C VAL A 285 -1.75 5.58 -8.83
N ASN A 286 -1.95 4.38 -9.38
CA ASN A 286 -1.69 3.11 -8.71
C ASN A 286 -0.21 2.70 -8.80
N GLN A 287 0.56 3.22 -9.75
CA GLN A 287 1.96 2.85 -9.90
C GLN A 287 2.86 3.80 -9.13
N LEU A 288 3.68 3.24 -8.24
CA LEU A 288 4.70 3.98 -7.50
C LEU A 288 6.08 3.54 -7.97
N VAL A 289 6.91 4.47 -8.42
CA VAL A 289 8.30 4.20 -8.76
C VAL A 289 9.16 4.47 -7.52
N LEU A 290 9.76 3.43 -6.98
CA LEU A 290 10.64 3.51 -5.81
C LEU A 290 12.09 3.52 -6.29
N THR A 291 12.86 4.52 -5.84
CA THR A 291 14.28 4.68 -6.16
C THR A 291 15.10 4.68 -4.87
N PRO A 292 16.04 3.74 -4.68
CA PRO A 292 17.01 3.81 -3.58
C PRO A 292 17.79 5.12 -3.58
N THR A 293 18.02 5.69 -2.40
CA THR A 293 18.91 6.84 -2.22
C THR A 293 20.33 6.38 -1.87
N GLU A 294 21.26 7.34 -1.80
CA GLU A 294 22.63 7.10 -1.31
C GLU A 294 22.70 6.60 0.14
N HIS A 295 21.65 6.83 0.95
CA HIS A 295 21.60 6.37 2.34
C HIS A 295 21.34 4.87 2.49
N LEU A 296 20.78 4.22 1.46
CA LEU A 296 20.59 2.77 1.45
C LEU A 296 21.90 2.02 1.15
N GLY A 297 22.86 2.69 0.51
CA GLY A 297 24.16 2.17 0.14
C GLY A 297 24.61 2.61 -1.26
N SER A 298 25.87 2.34 -1.57
CA SER A 298 26.47 2.56 -2.90
C SER A 298 26.59 1.24 -3.69
N GLY A 299 26.97 1.33 -4.97
CA GLY A 299 27.15 0.16 -5.83
C GLY A 299 25.84 -0.29 -6.47
N ASN A 300 25.53 -1.59 -6.44
CA ASN A 300 24.43 -2.20 -7.20
C ASN A 300 23.02 -1.74 -6.78
N LEU A 301 22.88 -1.04 -5.64
CA LEU A 301 21.60 -0.43 -5.24
C LEU A 301 21.37 0.93 -5.93
N GLN A 302 22.43 1.59 -6.38
CA GLN A 302 22.32 2.91 -7.00
C GLN A 302 21.62 2.77 -8.35
N GLY A 303 20.44 3.39 -8.46
CA GLY A 303 19.63 3.34 -9.68
C GLY A 303 18.84 2.04 -9.87
N ASP A 304 18.86 1.11 -8.92
CA ASP A 304 18.05 -0.12 -8.94
C ASP A 304 16.60 0.21 -8.58
N LYS A 305 15.88 0.82 -9.53
CA LYS A 305 14.50 1.26 -9.37
C LYS A 305 13.54 0.09 -9.55
N ALA A 306 12.40 0.16 -8.86
CA ALA A 306 11.31 -0.77 -9.10
C ALA A 306 9.95 -0.08 -9.06
N VAL A 307 9.00 -0.66 -9.79
CA VAL A 307 7.60 -0.22 -9.80
C VAL A 307 6.83 -1.09 -8.83
N LEU A 308 6.15 -0.45 -7.88
CA LEU A 308 5.14 -1.06 -7.02
C LEU A 308 3.77 -0.82 -7.66
N GLU A 309 3.02 -1.90 -7.87
CA GLU A 309 1.60 -1.84 -8.20
C GLU A 309 0.79 -1.72 -6.91
N GLY A 310 0.23 -0.54 -6.67
CA GLY A 310 -0.46 -0.17 -5.45
C GLY A 310 -1.95 -0.47 -5.53
N HIS A 311 -2.47 -1.07 -4.46
CA HIS A 311 -3.88 -1.29 -4.24
C HIS A 311 -4.40 -0.28 -3.21
N PHE A 312 -5.39 0.51 -3.63
CA PHE A 312 -6.12 1.39 -2.73
C PHE A 312 -7.31 0.63 -2.15
N VAL A 313 -7.34 0.48 -0.83
CA VAL A 313 -8.34 -0.32 -0.11
C VAL A 313 -9.19 0.59 0.77
N ASP A 314 -10.50 0.44 0.68
CA ASP A 314 -11.45 1.17 1.52
C ASP A 314 -11.45 0.68 2.96
N SER A 315 -11.86 1.55 3.90
CA SER A 315 -12.09 1.15 5.30
C SER A 315 -13.26 0.17 5.46
N ALA A 316 -14.25 0.26 4.58
CA ALA A 316 -15.39 -0.63 4.52
C ALA A 316 -16.00 -0.59 3.11
N LYS A 317 -16.75 -1.64 2.77
CA LYS A 317 -17.36 -1.79 1.45
C LYS A 317 -18.17 -0.54 1.07
N ASP A 318 -18.01 -0.11 -0.17
CA ASP A 318 -18.70 1.02 -0.79
C ASP A 318 -18.42 2.41 -0.18
N LYS A 319 -17.46 2.54 0.76
CA LYS A 319 -17.05 3.83 1.34
C LYS A 319 -16.33 4.73 0.34
N LYS A 320 -15.53 4.16 -0.57
CA LYS A 320 -14.69 4.88 -1.54
C LYS A 320 -13.83 5.94 -0.88
N ASP A 321 -13.30 5.64 0.30
CA ASP A 321 -12.47 6.55 1.08
C ASP A 321 -10.98 6.36 0.77
N TYR A 322 -10.63 5.27 0.09
CA TYR A 322 -9.26 4.91 -0.28
C TYR A 322 -8.38 4.91 0.97
N ARG A 323 -8.90 4.38 2.08
CA ARG A 323 -8.27 4.54 3.40
C ARG A 323 -6.85 4.02 3.47
N TYR A 324 -6.55 2.95 2.74
CA TYR A 324 -5.26 2.27 2.81
C TYR A 324 -4.61 2.13 1.43
N LEU A 325 -3.28 2.11 1.41
CA LEU A 325 -2.46 1.83 0.24
C LEU A 325 -1.52 0.67 0.56
N VAL A 326 -1.61 -0.42 -0.19
CA VAL A 326 -0.76 -1.60 -0.03
C VAL A 326 -0.19 -2.08 -1.34
N GLY A 327 0.97 -2.71 -1.30
CA GLY A 327 1.52 -3.42 -2.44
C GLY A 327 2.87 -4.03 -2.13
N SER A 328 3.38 -4.82 -3.05
CA SER A 328 4.73 -5.38 -2.97
C SER A 328 5.56 -4.95 -4.15
N VAL A 329 6.87 -4.98 -3.98
CA VAL A 329 7.82 -4.51 -4.98
C VAL A 329 9.03 -5.42 -5.02
N LYS A 330 9.57 -5.62 -6.22
CA LYS A 330 10.81 -6.35 -6.48
C LYS A 330 11.64 -5.58 -7.49
N ALA A 331 12.88 -5.29 -7.11
CA ALA A 331 13.94 -4.80 -7.98
C ALA A 331 14.97 -5.93 -8.22
N GLU A 332 16.11 -5.61 -8.81
CA GLU A 332 17.16 -6.59 -9.04
C GLU A 332 17.85 -7.01 -7.72
N ASN A 333 18.11 -6.03 -6.86
CA ASN A 333 18.92 -6.17 -5.65
C ASN A 333 18.16 -5.88 -4.36
N TRP A 334 16.84 -5.67 -4.42
CA TRP A 334 16.01 -5.52 -3.23
C TRP A 334 14.54 -5.84 -3.53
N TYR A 335 13.78 -6.13 -2.48
CA TYR A 335 12.35 -6.42 -2.59
C TYR A 335 11.67 -6.17 -1.24
N GLY A 336 10.36 -5.94 -1.25
CA GLY A 336 9.64 -5.58 -0.03
C GLY A 336 8.13 -5.45 -0.20
N VAL A 337 7.49 -5.05 0.90
CA VAL A 337 6.05 -4.76 1.00
C VAL A 337 5.86 -3.38 1.61
N LEU A 338 4.92 -2.62 1.04
CA LEU A 338 4.51 -1.30 1.48
C LEU A 338 3.07 -1.34 1.96
N ALA A 339 2.83 -0.66 3.08
CA ALA A 339 1.53 -0.40 3.66
C ALA A 339 1.51 1.04 4.19
N ALA A 340 0.45 1.79 3.89
CA ALA A 340 0.26 3.13 4.41
C ALA A 340 -1.22 3.46 4.64
N GLU A 341 -1.50 4.30 5.64
CA GLU A 341 -2.86 4.73 5.97
C GLU A 341 -3.05 6.21 5.65
N LYS A 342 -4.19 6.54 5.05
CA LYS A 342 -4.59 7.91 4.76
C LYS A 342 -4.78 8.69 6.06
N GLN A 343 -4.15 9.86 6.15
CA GLN A 343 -4.19 10.74 7.34
C GLN A 343 -5.44 11.61 7.37
#